data_AF-A0A3D0NZU8-F1
#
_entry.id   AF-A0A3D0NZU8-F1
#
_cell.length_a   1.000
_cell.length_b   1.000
_cell.length_c   1.000
_cell.angle_alpha   90.00
_cell.angle_beta   90.00
_cell.angle_gamma   90.00
#
_symmetry.space_group_name_H-M   'P 1'
#
loop_
_entity.id
_entity.type
_entity.pdbx_description
1 polymer ?
#
loop_
_entity_poly.entity_id
_entity_poly.type
_entity_poly.pdbx_seq_one_letter_code
_entity_poly.pdbx_strand_id
1 'polypeptide(L)'
;RVMLGMARTIRAGRLVNWEFTRLIEKDGDVFYVAKPSQNAVETLFKLVKSSPNEAVFENPEHDFPQRIIYRRSGEKLTARIEGTNNGKPAAMDYPFAKAACE
;
A
#
# COMPACT_ATOMS: atom_id res chain seq x y z
N ARG A 1 -11.86 -10.51 9.15
CA ARG A 1 -12.60 -9.41 8.47
C ARG A 1 -11.89 -9.00 7.17
N VAL A 2 -12.54 -8.26 6.29
CA VAL A 2 -11.92 -7.76 5.04
C VAL A 2 -12.32 -6.31 4.76
N MET A 3 -11.35 -5.49 4.36
CA MET A 3 -11.56 -4.19 3.72
C MET A 3 -11.05 -4.27 2.29
N LEU A 4 -11.76 -3.63 1.36
CA LEU A 4 -11.45 -3.61 -0.07
C LEU A 4 -10.98 -2.21 -0.47
N GLY A 5 -10.00 -2.15 -1.36
CA GLY A 5 -9.49 -0.92 -1.95
C GLY A 5 -9.20 -1.08 -3.44
N MET A 6 -9.22 0.04 -4.15
CA MET A 6 -8.85 0.11 -5.55
C MET A 6 -8.17 1.44 -5.84
N ALA A 7 -7.13 1.41 -6.66
CA ALA A 7 -6.46 2.59 -7.18
C ALA A 7 -6.42 2.56 -8.71
N ARG A 8 -6.45 3.73 -9.32
CA ARG A 8 -6.28 3.92 -10.77
C ARG A 8 -5.29 5.06 -10.99
N THR A 9 -4.34 4.84 -11.88
CA THR A 9 -3.42 5.87 -12.35
C THR A 9 -3.86 6.29 -13.74
N ILE A 10 -4.26 7.56 -13.86
CA ILE A 10 -4.63 8.19 -15.13
C ILE A 10 -3.50 9.14 -15.53
N ARG A 11 -3.03 9.06 -16.78
CA ARG A 11 -2.08 10.02 -17.37
C ARG A 11 -2.64 10.52 -18.69
N ALA A 12 -2.69 11.83 -18.88
CA ALA A 12 -3.25 12.47 -20.07
C ALA A 12 -4.64 11.91 -20.48
N GLY A 13 -5.52 11.72 -19.50
CA GLY A 13 -6.88 11.19 -19.70
C GLY A 13 -6.98 9.68 -19.98
N ARG A 14 -5.86 8.95 -19.99
CA ARG A 14 -5.85 7.50 -20.24
C ARG A 14 -5.49 6.71 -18.99
N LEU A 15 -6.17 5.59 -18.78
CA LEU A 15 -5.81 4.62 -17.75
C LEU A 15 -4.47 3.98 -18.11
N VAL A 16 -3.47 4.14 -17.23
CA VAL A 16 -2.13 3.55 -17.43
C VAL A 16 -1.78 2.50 -16.38
N ASN A 17 -2.43 2.52 -15.22
CA ASN A 17 -2.28 1.49 -14.20
C ASN A 17 -3.56 1.40 -13.34
N TRP A 18 -3.78 0.25 -12.74
CA TRP A 18 -4.75 0.05 -11.66
C TRP A 18 -4.20 -0.98 -10.68
N GLU A 19 -4.77 -0.97 -9.48
CA GLU A 19 -4.45 -1.91 -8.43
C GLU A 19 -5.70 -2.24 -7.62
N PHE A 20 -5.88 -3.51 -7.29
CA PHE A 20 -6.80 -3.93 -6.24
C PHE A 20 -6.02 -4.20 -4.96
N THR A 21 -6.55 -3.73 -3.85
CA THR A 21 -5.94 -3.91 -2.54
C THR A 21 -6.96 -4.48 -1.57
N ARG A 22 -6.48 -5.27 -0.62
CA ARG A 22 -7.30 -5.78 0.47
C ARG A 22 -6.53 -5.67 1.77
N LEU A 23 -7.23 -5.34 2.84
CA LEU A 23 -6.75 -5.58 4.20
C LEU A 23 -7.52 -6.78 4.71
N ILE A 24 -6.83 -7.90 4.89
CA ILE A 24 -7.44 -9.14 5.40
C ILE A 24 -6.93 -9.43 6.79
N GLU A 25 -7.79 -9.97 7.62
CA GLU A 25 -7.43 -10.56 8.90
C GLU A 25 -7.46 -12.09 8.75
N LYS A 26 -6.34 -12.74 9.07
CA LYS A 26 -6.16 -14.19 8.95
C LYS A 26 -5.27 -14.66 10.10
N ASP A 27 -5.71 -15.69 10.80
CA ASP A 27 -4.95 -16.35 11.88
C ASP A 27 -4.46 -15.38 12.99
N GLY A 28 -5.24 -14.33 13.27
CA GLY A 28 -4.90 -13.29 14.25
C GLY A 28 -3.97 -12.18 13.74
N ASP A 29 -3.48 -12.30 12.51
CA ASP A 29 -2.66 -11.30 11.83
C ASP A 29 -3.47 -10.48 10.82
N VAL A 30 -2.95 -9.30 10.46
CA VAL A 30 -3.50 -8.45 9.40
C VAL A 30 -2.50 -8.35 8.24
N PHE A 31 -3.00 -8.46 7.02
CA PHE A 31 -2.18 -8.38 5.81
C PHE A 31 -2.72 -7.32 4.85
N TYR A 32 -1.81 -6.53 4.29
CA TYR A 32 -2.04 -5.76 3.07
C TYR A 32 -1.77 -6.67 1.87
N VAL A 33 -2.80 -6.90 1.06
CA VAL A 33 -2.71 -7.73 -0.15
C VAL A 33 -2.79 -6.82 -1.36
N ALA A 34 -1.71 -6.78 -2.14
CA ALA A 34 -1.54 -5.96 -3.33
C ALA A 34 -1.75 -6.80 -4.60
N LYS A 35 -2.58 -6.30 -5.53
CA LYS A 35 -2.75 -6.88 -6.87
C LYS A 35 -2.64 -5.78 -7.92
N PRO A 36 -1.43 -5.43 -8.36
CA PRO A 36 -1.24 -4.47 -9.43
C PRO A 36 -1.64 -5.06 -10.78
N SER A 37 -1.97 -4.20 -11.74
CA SER A 37 -2.33 -4.65 -13.09
C SER A 37 -1.17 -5.30 -13.86
N GLN A 38 0.08 -5.02 -13.46
CA GLN A 38 1.29 -5.58 -14.10
C GLN A 38 1.59 -7.02 -13.69
N ASN A 39 1.12 -7.50 -12.54
CA ASN A 39 1.51 -8.80 -12.00
C ASN A 39 0.28 -9.65 -11.74
N ALA A 40 0.25 -10.90 -12.22
CA ALA A 40 -0.86 -11.82 -11.99
C ALA A 40 -0.95 -12.34 -10.55
N VAL A 41 0.15 -12.33 -9.81
CA VAL A 41 0.24 -12.84 -8.44
C VAL A 41 0.01 -11.71 -7.45
N GLU A 42 -0.64 -12.04 -6.34
CA GLU A 42 -0.86 -11.13 -5.23
C GLU A 42 0.36 -11.13 -4.29
N THR A 43 0.77 -9.94 -3.86
CA THR A 43 1.82 -9.80 -2.85
C THR A 43 1.20 -9.46 -1.51
N LEU A 44 1.58 -10.21 -0.48
CA LEU A 44 1.12 -9.99 0.90
C LEU A 44 2.20 -9.28 1.69
N PHE A 45 1.81 -8.30 2.49
CA PHE A 45 2.64 -7.59 3.46
C PHE A 45 1.98 -7.70 4.84
N LYS A 46 2.68 -8.27 5.81
CA LYS A 46 2.16 -8.45 7.18
C LYS A 46 2.21 -7.13 7.94
N LEU A 47 1.15 -6.79 8.68
CA LEU A 47 1.15 -5.66 9.61
C LEU A 47 2.12 -5.95 10.76
N VAL A 48 3.16 -5.12 10.90
CA VAL A 48 4.16 -5.25 11.97
C VAL A 48 4.07 -4.14 13.01
N LYS A 49 3.40 -3.04 12.68
CA LYS A 49 3.16 -1.92 13.61
C LYS A 49 1.80 -1.29 13.34
N SER A 50 1.06 -1.05 14.41
CA SER A 50 -0.19 -0.28 14.39
C SER A 50 -0.24 0.65 15.60
N SER A 51 -0.59 1.89 15.35
CA SER A 51 -0.75 2.94 16.35
C SER A 51 -1.80 3.94 15.87
N PRO A 52 -2.26 4.89 16.70
CA PRO A 52 -3.31 5.83 16.31
C PRO A 52 -3.03 6.61 15.00
N ASN A 53 -1.75 6.84 14.67
CA ASN A 53 -1.34 7.67 13.54
C ASN A 53 -0.38 6.97 12.56
N GLU A 54 -0.06 5.69 12.75
CA GLU A 54 0.86 4.97 11.88
C GLU A 54 0.49 3.49 11.77
N ALA A 55 0.54 2.96 10.54
CA ALA A 55 0.49 1.54 10.26
C ALA A 55 1.64 1.15 9.32
N VAL A 56 2.34 0.06 9.64
CA VAL A 56 3.48 -0.45 8.86
C VAL A 56 3.22 -1.88 8.45
N PHE A 57 3.26 -2.14 7.15
CA PHE A 57 3.18 -3.47 6.57
C PHE A 57 4.50 -3.84 5.92
N GLU A 58 4.95 -5.08 6.09
CA GLU A 58 6.25 -5.53 5.60
C GLU A 58 6.21 -6.90 4.92
N ASN A 59 7.04 -7.05 3.91
CA ASN A 59 7.45 -8.31 3.30
C ASN A 59 8.93 -8.19 2.90
N PRO A 60 9.86 -8.57 3.79
CA PRO A 60 11.29 -8.43 3.53
C PRO A 60 11.79 -9.25 2.34
N GLU A 61 11.09 -10.32 1.97
CA GLU A 61 11.44 -11.24 0.88
C GLU A 61 10.99 -10.74 -0.49
N HIS A 62 10.14 -9.72 -0.54
CA HIS A 62 9.70 -9.11 -1.80
C HIS A 62 10.82 -8.26 -2.42
N ASP A 63 10.90 -8.24 -3.75
CA ASP A 63 11.95 -7.56 -4.50
C ASP A 63 11.88 -6.03 -4.34
N PHE A 64 10.73 -5.44 -4.62
CA PHE A 64 10.37 -4.07 -4.27
C PHE A 64 8.86 -3.86 -4.46
N PRO A 65 8.16 -3.22 -3.50
CA PRO A 65 8.66 -2.70 -2.23
C PRO A 65 8.76 -3.80 -1.18
N GLN A 66 9.41 -3.49 -0.05
CA GLN A 66 9.45 -4.36 1.13
C GLN A 66 8.60 -3.81 2.28
N ARG A 67 8.30 -2.50 2.27
CA ARG A 67 7.48 -1.85 3.29
C ARG A 67 6.47 -0.90 2.69
N ILE A 68 5.28 -0.89 3.29
CA ILE A 68 4.19 0.05 3.02
C ILE A 68 3.84 0.71 4.34
N ILE A 69 4.07 2.02 4.45
CA ILE A 69 3.95 2.77 5.70
C ILE A 69 2.93 3.88 5.54
N TYR A 70 1.83 3.80 6.27
CA TYR A 70 0.84 4.87 6.34
C TYR A 70 1.09 5.73 7.56
N ARG A 71 1.14 7.06 7.39
CA ARG A 71 1.22 8.05 8.47
C ARG A 71 0.11 9.07 8.36
N ARG A 72 -0.58 9.31 9.47
CA ARG A 72 -1.65 10.30 9.57
C ARG A 72 -1.16 11.50 10.39
N SER A 73 -1.42 12.71 9.87
CA SER A 73 -1.18 13.97 10.57
C SER A 73 -2.43 14.84 10.43
N GLY A 74 -3.25 14.87 11.50
CA GLY A 74 -4.59 15.46 11.44
C GLY A 74 -5.44 14.78 10.38
N GLU A 75 -5.82 15.54 9.35
CA GLU A 75 -6.67 15.09 8.25
C GLU A 75 -5.87 14.61 7.02
N LYS A 76 -4.54 14.76 7.05
CA LYS A 76 -3.65 14.31 5.98
C LYS A 76 -3.20 12.89 6.23
N LEU A 77 -3.19 12.08 5.18
CA LEU A 77 -2.63 10.73 5.18
C LEU A 77 -1.53 10.68 4.12
N THR A 78 -0.37 10.12 4.47
CA THR A 78 0.71 9.86 3.52
C THR A 78 1.04 8.38 3.57
N ALA A 79 1.08 7.73 2.41
CA ALA A 79 1.72 6.42 2.29
C ALA A 79 3.15 6.59 1.83
N ARG A 80 4.08 5.86 2.43
CA ARG A 80 5.45 5.70 1.98
C ARG A 80 5.67 4.27 1.56
N ILE A 81 6.13 4.09 0.34
CA ILE A 81 6.48 2.81 -0.26
C ILE A 81 7.99 2.75 -0.33
N GLU A 82 8.63 1.83 0.39
CA GLU A 82 10.08 1.78 0.49
C GLU A 82 10.64 0.35 0.47
N GLY A 83 11.92 0.26 0.16
CA GLY A 83 12.67 -0.99 0.12
C GLY A 83 13.97 -0.80 -0.63
N THR A 84 14.56 -1.92 -1.03
CA THR A 84 15.72 -1.94 -1.92
C THR A 84 15.25 -2.26 -3.33
N ASN A 85 15.72 -1.54 -4.35
CA ASN A 85 15.46 -1.84 -5.75
C ASN A 85 16.81 -1.96 -6.47
N ASN A 86 17.09 -3.12 -7.06
CA ASN A 86 18.39 -3.42 -7.69
C ASN A 86 19.60 -3.10 -6.78
N GLY A 87 19.52 -3.50 -5.50
CA GLY A 87 20.57 -3.30 -4.51
C GLY A 87 20.72 -1.86 -3.98
N LYS A 88 19.86 -0.92 -4.40
CA LYS A 88 19.88 0.47 -3.94
C LYS A 88 18.61 0.79 -3.14
N PRO A 89 18.71 1.53 -2.02
CA PRO A 89 17.53 2.04 -1.33
C PRO A 89 16.66 2.88 -2.28
N ALA A 90 15.36 2.62 -2.27
CA ALA A 90 14.36 3.36 -3.04
C ALA A 90 13.14 3.63 -2.16
N ALA A 91 12.54 4.82 -2.34
CA ALA A 91 11.32 5.19 -1.64
C ALA A 91 10.47 6.14 -2.47
N MET A 92 9.16 6.07 -2.27
CA MET A 92 8.16 6.93 -2.90
C MET A 92 7.08 7.30 -1.88
N ASP A 93 6.77 8.59 -1.79
CA ASP A 93 5.70 9.09 -0.93
C ASP A 93 4.46 9.44 -1.78
N TYR A 94 3.29 9.00 -1.29
CA TYR A 94 1.99 9.24 -1.88
C TYR A 94 1.13 10.02 -0.87
N PRO A 95 0.97 11.34 -1.06
CA PRO A 95 0.07 12.13 -0.23
C PRO A 95 -1.39 11.86 -0.65
N PHE A 96 -2.25 11.62 0.33
CA PHE A 96 -3.69 11.47 0.17
C PHE A 96 -4.39 12.70 0.73
N ALA A 97 -5.38 13.18 -0.01
CA ALA A 97 -6.37 14.11 0.47
C ALA A 97 -7.68 13.35 0.74
N LYS A 98 -8.44 13.76 1.75
CA LYS A 98 -9.79 13.25 1.93
C LYS A 98 -10.62 13.61 0.69
N ALA A 99 -11.31 12.61 0.15
CA ALA A 99 -12.37 12.82 -0.81
C ALA A 99 -13.71 12.81 -0.06
N ALA A 100 -14.65 13.63 -0.51
CA ALA A 100 -16.03 13.48 -0.10
C ALA A 100 -16.57 12.17 -0.68
N CYS A 101 -17.36 11.43 0.11
CA CYS A 101 -18.22 10.41 -0.47
C CYS A 101 -19.36 11.13 -1.19
N GLU A 102 -19.59 10.79 -2.45
CA GLU A 102 -20.83 11.13 -3.17
C GLU A 102 -21.90 10.07 -2.93
#